data_AF-A0A0R3W3R4-F1
#
_entry.id   AF-A0A0R3W3R4-F1
#
_cell.length_a   1.000
_cell.length_b   1.000
_cell.length_c   1.000
_cell.angle_alpha   90.00
_cell.angle_beta   90.00
_cell.angle_gamma   90.00
#
_symmetry.space_group_name_H-M   'P 1'
#
loop_
_entity.id
_entity.type
_entity.pdbx_description
1 polymer ?
#
loop_
_entity_poly.entity_id
_entity_poly.type
_entity_poly.pdbx_seq_one_letter_code
_entity_poly.pdbx_strand_id
1 'polypeptide(L)'
;MAPNQDEKAGSVAELAHFAQTICQETRKLYIFGYGSLIWRPNISYTRSWSGYIKGYKRRFYQGTTTHRGTPQNPGRVLTLLPSKNKEARVWGKAYEVDGAKQINSAIDNLAEREMILGGYKLVEVSFFPRRALHENTNDQQDEDDEVKQNRRLHF
;
A
#
# COMPACT_ATOMS: atom_id res chain seq x y z
N MET A 1 -8.58 3.30 22.10
CA MET A 1 -8.22 1.96 22.61
C MET A 1 -6.95 1.55 21.91
N ALA A 2 -5.86 1.33 22.64
CA ALA A 2 -4.68 0.70 22.06
C ALA A 2 -5.03 -0.78 21.77
N PRO A 3 -4.59 -1.34 20.63
CA PRO A 3 -4.86 -2.75 20.31
C PRO A 3 -4.29 -3.68 21.39
N ASN A 4 -5.00 -4.77 21.68
CA ASN A 4 -4.60 -5.74 22.71
C ASN A 4 -3.34 -6.51 22.28
N GLN A 5 -2.53 -7.01 23.23
CA GLN A 5 -1.27 -7.71 22.91
C GLN A 5 -1.50 -8.95 22.03
N ASP A 6 -2.64 -9.63 22.22
CA ASP A 6 -3.04 -10.79 21.41
C ASP A 6 -3.44 -10.41 19.96
N GLU A 7 -4.06 -9.24 19.75
CA GLU A 7 -4.40 -8.74 18.40
C GLU A 7 -3.15 -8.35 17.60
N LYS A 8 -2.12 -7.84 18.28
CA LYS A 8 -0.81 -7.54 17.66
C LYS A 8 -0.11 -8.81 17.19
N ALA A 9 -0.08 -9.85 18.02
CA ALA A 9 0.52 -11.13 17.69
C ALA A 9 -0.17 -11.82 16.49
N GLY A 10 -1.51 -11.72 16.42
CA GLY A 10 -2.29 -12.23 15.28
C GLY A 10 -1.90 -11.58 13.94
N SER A 11 -1.75 -10.25 13.90
CA SER A 11 -1.41 -9.55 12.65
C SER A 11 -0.02 -9.88 12.11
N VAL A 12 0.96 -10.15 12.99
CA VAL A 12 2.34 -10.49 12.59
C VAL A 12 2.41 -11.89 12.02
N ALA A 13 1.68 -12.85 12.60
CA ALA A 13 1.59 -14.20 12.06
C ALA A 13 0.89 -14.23 10.69
N GLU A 14 -0.16 -13.42 10.51
CA GLU A 14 -0.82 -13.24 9.21
C GLU A 14 0.13 -12.67 8.16
N LEU A 15 0.92 -11.64 8.51
CA LEU A 15 1.94 -11.05 7.64
C LEU A 15 3.02 -12.07 7.24
N ALA A 16 3.48 -12.89 8.18
CA ALA A 16 4.49 -13.91 7.93
C ALA A 16 3.97 -15.04 7.03
N HIS A 17 2.73 -15.52 7.26
CA HIS A 17 2.11 -16.52 6.39
C HIS A 17 1.91 -15.98 4.98
N PHE A 18 1.40 -14.74 4.88
CA PHE A 18 1.24 -14.04 3.61
C PHE A 18 2.57 -13.90 2.86
N ALA A 19 3.66 -13.53 3.55
CA ALA A 19 5.00 -13.45 2.97
C ALA A 19 5.41 -14.78 2.31
N GLN A 20 5.20 -15.88 3.05
CA GLN A 20 5.56 -17.22 2.60
C GLN A 20 4.78 -17.62 1.34
N THR A 21 3.46 -17.37 1.31
CA THR A 21 2.61 -17.62 0.14
C THR A 21 3.10 -16.86 -1.09
N ILE A 22 3.34 -15.55 -0.96
CA ILE A 22 3.81 -14.73 -2.10
C ILE A 22 5.17 -15.21 -2.62
N CYS A 23 6.08 -15.59 -1.70
CA CYS A 23 7.40 -16.10 -2.07
C CYS A 23 7.35 -17.46 -2.79
N GLN A 24 6.34 -18.29 -2.52
CA GLN A 24 6.16 -19.59 -3.17
C GLN A 24 5.48 -19.47 -4.54
N GLU A 25 4.48 -18.60 -4.67
CA GLU A 25 3.67 -18.51 -5.89
C GLU A 25 4.30 -17.62 -6.97
N THR A 26 4.64 -16.38 -6.63
CA THR A 26 4.98 -15.35 -7.62
C THR A 26 6.37 -14.77 -7.45
N ARG A 27 6.94 -14.87 -6.24
CA ARG A 27 8.15 -14.18 -5.79
C ARG A 27 8.11 -12.66 -6.00
N LYS A 28 6.92 -12.09 -6.17
CA LYS A 28 6.73 -10.65 -6.40
C LYS A 28 5.64 -10.12 -5.50
N LEU A 29 6.01 -9.16 -4.67
CA LEU A 29 5.08 -8.40 -3.85
C LEU A 29 4.93 -7.00 -4.41
N TYR A 30 3.70 -6.51 -4.48
CA TYR A 30 3.44 -5.12 -4.82
C TYR A 30 2.83 -4.38 -3.63
N ILE A 31 3.47 -3.29 -3.21
CA ILE A 31 3.06 -2.47 -2.07
C ILE A 31 2.55 -1.12 -2.56
N PHE A 32 1.36 -0.72 -2.14
CA PHE A 32 0.80 0.60 -2.46
C PHE A 32 1.00 1.60 -1.31
N GLY A 33 1.81 2.63 -1.55
CA GLY A 33 2.01 3.75 -0.64
C GLY A 33 0.99 4.88 -0.87
N TYR A 34 0.18 5.17 0.14
CA TYR A 34 -0.80 6.27 0.13
C TYR A 34 -0.44 7.46 1.05
N GLY A 35 0.59 7.29 1.88
CA GLY A 35 1.05 8.26 2.87
C GLY A 35 2.57 8.39 2.91
N SER A 36 3.18 8.11 4.07
CA SER A 36 4.64 8.26 4.27
C SER A 36 5.48 7.46 3.29
N LEU A 37 5.00 6.28 2.87
CA LEU A 37 5.65 5.44 1.88
C LEU A 37 5.93 6.16 0.55
N ILE A 38 5.12 7.15 0.17
CA ILE A 38 5.32 7.91 -1.08
C ILE A 38 6.68 8.63 -1.09
N TRP A 39 7.11 9.20 0.03
CA TRP A 39 8.33 10.01 0.14
C TRP A 39 9.42 9.39 1.01
N ARG A 40 9.07 8.40 1.84
CA ARG A 40 9.99 7.60 2.67
C ARG A 40 9.58 6.12 2.60
N PRO A 41 9.86 5.45 1.47
CA PRO A 41 9.48 4.06 1.26
C PRO A 41 10.14 3.12 2.29
N ASN A 42 11.44 3.30 2.56
CA ASN A 42 12.22 2.42 3.45
C ASN A 42 12.02 0.92 3.14
N ILE A 43 11.83 0.60 1.86
CA ILE A 43 11.74 -0.77 1.33
C ILE A 43 12.66 -0.85 0.11
N SER A 44 13.30 -2.00 -0.10
CA SER A 44 14.03 -2.27 -1.34
C SER A 44 13.01 -2.68 -2.41
N TYR A 45 13.06 -2.05 -3.59
CA TYR A 45 12.12 -2.31 -4.68
C TYR A 45 12.82 -2.24 -6.04
N THR A 46 12.33 -2.99 -7.01
CA THR A 46 12.88 -3.07 -8.38
C THR A 46 12.27 -2.01 -9.29
N ARG A 47 10.95 -1.76 -9.15
CA ARG A 47 10.19 -0.82 -9.96
C ARG A 47 9.17 -0.07 -9.14
N SER A 48 8.76 1.11 -9.62
CA SER A 48 7.67 1.84 -8.98
C SER A 48 6.85 2.63 -10.00
N TRP A 49 5.55 2.78 -9.71
CA TRP A 49 4.61 3.48 -10.57
C TRP A 49 3.75 4.44 -9.77
N SER A 50 3.61 5.67 -10.24
CA SER A 50 2.58 6.58 -9.75
C SER A 50 1.23 6.16 -10.32
N GLY A 51 0.18 6.20 -9.52
CA GLY A 51 -1.15 5.80 -9.94
C GLY A 51 -2.16 5.92 -8.80
N TYR A 52 -3.29 5.25 -8.92
CA TYR A 52 -4.34 5.32 -7.90
C TYR A 52 -5.01 3.97 -7.67
N ILE A 53 -5.66 3.87 -6.52
CA ILE A 53 -6.63 2.81 -6.19
C ILE A 53 -8.04 3.42 -6.17
N LYS A 54 -9.07 2.58 -6.32
CA LYS A 54 -10.48 2.97 -6.32
C LYS A 54 -11.20 2.49 -5.06
N GLY A 55 -12.32 3.14 -4.72
CA GLY A 55 -13.20 2.73 -3.62
C GLY A 55 -12.76 3.18 -2.23
N TYR A 56 -11.75 4.06 -2.13
CA TYR A 56 -11.24 4.58 -0.86
C TYR A 56 -11.24 6.10 -0.82
N LYS A 57 -11.17 6.63 0.40
CA LYS A 57 -10.89 8.04 0.69
C LYS A 57 -9.72 8.14 1.66
N ARG A 58 -8.84 9.08 1.39
CA ARG A 58 -7.67 9.38 2.22
C ARG A 58 -8.02 10.42 3.28
N ARG A 59 -7.83 10.12 4.57
CA ARG A 59 -8.19 11.01 5.69
C ARG A 59 -7.13 10.98 6.81
N PHE A 60 -6.93 12.11 7.48
CA PHE A 60 -6.11 12.21 8.70
C PHE A 60 -6.94 11.84 9.94
N TYR A 61 -7.44 10.61 9.99
CA TYR A 61 -8.36 10.17 11.05
C TYR A 61 -7.73 9.21 12.05
N GLN A 62 -6.62 8.55 11.71
CA GLN A 62 -5.94 7.64 12.62
C GLN A 62 -5.25 8.46 13.72
N GLY A 63 -5.64 8.25 14.98
CA GLY A 63 -5.00 8.90 16.11
C GLY A 63 -3.60 8.33 16.33
N THR A 64 -2.61 9.19 16.58
CA THR A 64 -1.29 8.74 17.03
C THR A 64 -0.83 9.54 18.23
N THR A 65 -0.26 8.87 19.21
CA THR A 65 0.42 9.50 20.37
C THR A 65 1.94 9.46 20.21
N THR A 66 2.44 8.92 19.11
CA THR A 66 3.86 8.80 18.75
C THR A 66 4.14 9.61 17.48
N HIS A 67 5.31 10.24 17.39
CA HIS A 67 5.82 11.09 16.29
C HIS A 67 5.07 12.40 15.98
N ARG A 68 3.74 12.36 15.86
CA ARG A 68 2.90 13.49 15.43
C ARG A 68 1.92 13.96 16.51
N GLY A 69 2.08 13.47 17.72
CA GLY A 69 1.32 13.87 18.90
C GLY A 69 1.97 13.36 20.18
N THR A 70 1.32 13.62 21.30
CA THR A 70 1.68 13.13 22.63
C THR A 70 0.47 12.39 23.24
N PRO A 71 0.63 11.64 24.33
CA PRO A 71 -0.51 11.06 25.04
C PRO A 71 -1.57 12.08 25.44
N GLN A 72 -1.15 13.30 25.80
CA GLN A 72 -2.03 14.40 26.21
C GLN A 72 -2.66 15.12 25.01
N ASN A 73 -1.95 15.22 23.89
CA ASN A 73 -2.41 15.86 22.66
C ASN A 73 -2.15 14.94 21.46
N PRO A 74 -3.05 13.97 21.20
CA PRO A 74 -2.85 13.00 20.13
C PRO A 74 -2.89 13.68 18.76
N GLY A 75 -1.92 13.33 17.94
CA GLY A 75 -1.83 13.72 16.55
C GLY A 75 -2.79 12.91 15.68
N ARG A 76 -2.86 13.29 14.41
CA ARG A 76 -3.57 12.52 13.39
C ARG A 76 -2.61 12.12 12.27
N VAL A 77 -2.63 10.85 11.91
CA VAL A 77 -1.94 10.30 10.74
C VAL A 77 -2.96 9.84 9.71
N LEU A 78 -2.42 9.66 8.51
CA LEU A 78 -3.17 9.40 7.30
C LEU A 78 -3.60 7.92 7.25
N THR A 79 -4.87 7.67 6.94
CA THR A 79 -5.44 6.34 6.75
C THR A 79 -6.35 6.30 5.53
N LEU A 80 -6.63 5.09 5.05
CA LEU A 80 -7.61 4.80 4.01
C LEU A 80 -8.90 4.33 4.64
N LEU A 81 -10.00 4.97 4.27
CA LEU A 81 -11.34 4.54 4.66
C LEU A 81 -12.09 4.09 3.42
N PRO A 82 -12.91 3.02 3.49
CA PRO A 82 -13.83 2.69 2.43
C PRO A 82 -14.71 3.88 2.05
N SER A 83 -14.89 4.07 0.75
CA SER A 83 -15.76 5.09 0.16
C SER A 83 -17.07 4.47 -0.28
N LYS A 84 -18.19 5.17 -0.07
CA LYS A 84 -19.48 4.79 -0.68
C LYS A 84 -19.44 4.90 -2.21
N ASN A 85 -18.63 5.82 -2.73
CA ASN A 85 -18.36 5.94 -4.16
C ASN A 85 -17.23 4.97 -4.54
N LYS A 86 -17.56 3.90 -5.26
CA LYS A 86 -16.61 2.90 -5.77
C LYS A 86 -15.59 3.49 -6.74
N GLU A 87 -15.92 4.59 -7.41
CA GLU A 87 -15.02 5.30 -8.33
C GLU A 87 -14.13 6.34 -7.63
N ALA A 88 -14.29 6.54 -6.31
CA ALA A 88 -13.43 7.46 -5.57
C ALA A 88 -11.96 7.00 -5.64
N ARG A 89 -11.07 7.92 -6.02
CA ARG A 89 -9.67 7.61 -6.28
C ARG A 89 -8.78 8.08 -5.15
N VAL A 90 -7.85 7.24 -4.73
CA VAL A 90 -6.72 7.64 -3.89
C VAL A 90 -5.43 7.47 -4.67
N TRP A 91 -4.78 8.60 -4.94
CA TRP A 91 -3.47 8.62 -5.61
C TRP A 91 -2.34 8.28 -4.64
N GLY A 92 -1.36 7.56 -5.17
CA GLY A 92 -0.19 7.10 -4.44
C GLY A 92 0.86 6.52 -5.38
N LYS A 93 1.69 5.64 -4.83
CA LYS A 93 2.79 5.00 -5.55
C LYS A 93 2.82 3.51 -5.25
N ALA A 94 2.86 2.68 -6.28
CA ALA A 94 3.07 1.23 -6.16
C ALA A 94 4.55 0.91 -6.28
N TYR A 95 5.04 -0.05 -5.49
CA TYR A 95 6.42 -0.54 -5.48
C TYR A 95 6.42 -2.05 -5.75
N GLU A 96 7.23 -2.51 -6.70
CA GLU A 96 7.49 -3.94 -6.94
C GLU A 96 8.68 -4.39 -6.11
N VAL A 97 8.50 -5.40 -5.27
CA VAL A 97 9.53 -6.05 -4.48
C VAL A 97 9.70 -7.47 -5.01
N ASP A 98 10.91 -7.82 -5.46
CA ASP A 98 11.18 -9.08 -6.17
C ASP A 98 12.15 -9.96 -5.37
N GLY A 99 11.80 -11.23 -5.21
CA GLY A 99 12.60 -12.21 -4.52
C GLY A 99 12.38 -12.26 -3.01
N ALA A 100 12.46 -13.48 -2.46
CA ALA A 100 12.06 -13.79 -1.09
C ALA A 100 12.78 -12.96 -0.03
N LYS A 101 14.09 -12.72 -0.19
CA LYS A 101 14.86 -11.90 0.76
C LYS A 101 14.34 -10.46 0.85
N GLN A 102 14.01 -9.87 -0.29
CA GLN A 102 13.54 -8.48 -0.35
C GLN A 102 12.10 -8.38 0.15
N ILE A 103 11.25 -9.36 -0.19
CA ILE A 103 9.88 -9.45 0.29
C ILE A 103 9.84 -9.55 1.82
N ASN A 104 10.60 -10.48 2.40
CA ASN A 104 10.67 -10.64 3.86
C ASN A 104 11.14 -9.35 4.53
N SER A 105 12.23 -8.75 4.05
CA SER A 105 12.72 -7.48 4.60
C SER A 105 11.70 -6.34 4.45
N ALA A 106 10.95 -6.27 3.35
CA ALA A 106 9.90 -5.26 3.19
C ALA A 106 8.76 -5.47 4.19
N ILE A 107 8.34 -6.71 4.41
CA ILE A 107 7.29 -7.06 5.37
C ILE A 107 7.75 -6.77 6.80
N ASP A 108 8.98 -7.10 7.17
CA ASP A 108 9.56 -6.79 8.49
C ASP A 108 9.56 -5.27 8.75
N ASN A 109 10.05 -4.48 7.79
CA ASN A 109 10.05 -3.02 7.88
C ASN A 109 8.64 -2.42 7.99
N LEU A 110 7.65 -3.02 7.32
CA LEU A 110 6.26 -2.61 7.43
C LEU A 110 5.67 -3.02 8.80
N ALA A 111 5.98 -4.22 9.30
CA ALA A 111 5.55 -4.72 10.60
C ALA A 111 6.12 -3.89 11.78
N GLU A 112 7.35 -3.38 11.66
CA GLU A 112 7.89 -2.45 12.65
C GLU A 112 7.10 -1.13 12.66
N ARG A 113 6.81 -0.60 11.47
CA ARG A 113 5.98 0.60 11.31
C ARG A 113 4.57 0.39 11.85
N GLU A 114 4.05 -0.82 11.71
CA GLU A 114 2.76 -1.24 12.24
C GLU A 114 2.67 -1.17 13.75
N MET A 115 3.67 -1.74 14.40
CA MET A 115 3.73 -1.75 15.85
C MET A 115 3.85 -0.34 16.44
N ILE A 116 4.39 0.61 15.67
CA ILE A 116 4.60 2.02 16.04
C ILE A 116 3.38 2.91 15.73
N LEU A 117 2.68 2.69 14.60
CA LEU A 117 1.64 3.59 14.07
C LEU A 117 0.20 3.06 14.23
N GLY A 118 0.04 1.78 14.58
CA GLY A 118 -1.21 1.19 15.04
C GLY A 118 -2.16 0.68 13.95
N GLY A 119 -1.75 -0.32 13.17
CA GLY A 119 -2.67 -1.21 12.44
C GLY A 119 -2.93 -0.86 10.96
N TYR A 120 -2.05 -1.26 10.07
CA TYR A 120 -2.19 -1.59 8.65
C TYR A 120 -2.83 -2.97 8.60
N LYS A 121 -3.93 -3.00 7.87
CA LYS A 121 -4.59 -4.25 7.51
C LYS A 121 -4.16 -4.56 6.09
N LEU A 122 -3.59 -5.75 5.88
CA LEU A 122 -3.34 -6.28 4.55
C LEU A 122 -4.64 -6.39 3.76
N VAL A 123 -4.81 -5.53 2.77
CA VAL A 123 -5.96 -5.58 1.86
C VAL A 123 -5.49 -5.61 0.42
N GLU A 124 -6.14 -6.46 -0.35
CA GLU A 124 -5.89 -6.57 -1.79
C GLU A 124 -6.68 -5.53 -2.57
N VAL A 125 -6.01 -4.81 -3.48
CA VAL A 125 -6.64 -3.81 -4.37
C VAL A 125 -6.11 -3.84 -5.78
N SER A 126 -6.98 -3.46 -6.71
CA SER A 126 -6.59 -3.11 -8.08
C SER A 126 -5.93 -1.73 -8.11
N PHE A 127 -4.78 -1.65 -8.77
CA PHE A 127 -4.05 -0.41 -9.00
C PHE A 127 -4.12 0.01 -10.46
N PHE A 128 -4.32 1.31 -10.66
CA PHE A 128 -4.44 1.94 -11.95
C PHE A 128 -3.22 2.87 -12.13
N PRO A 129 -2.20 2.45 -12.89
CA PRO A 129 -1.04 3.28 -13.17
C PRO A 129 -1.46 4.59 -13.84
N ARG A 130 -0.79 5.69 -13.50
CA ARG A 130 -0.90 6.93 -14.27
C ARG A 130 -0.39 6.61 -15.67
N ARG A 131 -1.23 6.77 -16.70
CA ARG A 131 -0.74 6.77 -18.08
C ARG A 131 0.33 7.85 -18.20
N ALA A 132 1.50 7.48 -18.70
CA ALA A 132 2.46 8.48 -19.16
C ALA A 132 1.75 9.24 -20.29
N LEU A 133 1.60 10.56 -20.14
CA LEU A 133 1.32 11.39 -21.30
C LEU A 133 2.60 11.32 -22.13
N HIS A 134 2.62 10.45 -23.13
CA HIS A 134 3.48 10.73 -24.27
C HIS A 134 2.85 11.96 -24.93
N GLU A 135 3.43 13.14 -24.72
CA GLU A 135 3.22 14.25 -25.63
C GLU A 135 3.83 13.83 -26.96
N ASN A 136 3.03 13.18 -27.79
CA ASN A 136 3.25 13.10 -29.21
C ASN A 136 1.92 13.47 -29.87
N THR A 137 1.90 14.68 -30.41
CA THR A 137 0.99 15.13 -31.45
C THR A 137 0.99 14.09 -32.57
N ASN A 138 -0.08 13.32 -32.70
CA ASN A 138 -0.73 13.06 -33.99
C ASN A 138 -1.94 12.13 -33.80
N ASP A 139 -2.95 12.46 -34.58
CA ASP A 139 -4.28 11.88 -34.62
C ASP A 139 -4.32 10.40 -35.02
N GLN A 140 -5.40 9.77 -34.56
CA GLN A 140 -6.06 8.54 -35.04
C GLN A 140 -5.46 7.16 -34.72
N GLN A 141 -6.38 6.27 -34.33
CA GLN A 141 -6.33 4.79 -34.36
C GLN A 141 -5.45 4.16 -33.24
N ASP A 142 -5.91 3.24 -32.39
CA ASP A 142 -6.88 2.15 -32.58
C ASP A 142 -7.63 1.78 -31.28
N GLU A 143 -8.90 1.41 -31.45
CA GLU A 143 -9.63 0.48 -30.58
C GLU A 143 -8.94 -0.88 -30.68
N ASP A 144 -8.29 -1.35 -29.61
CA ASP A 144 -8.07 -2.77 -29.28
C ASP A 144 -6.90 -2.90 -28.29
N ASP A 145 -7.12 -2.63 -27.00
CA ASP A 145 -6.18 -3.04 -25.93
C ASP A 145 -6.84 -3.04 -24.53
N GLU A 146 -8.12 -3.39 -24.45
CA GLU A 146 -8.88 -3.47 -23.19
C GLU A 146 -8.53 -4.71 -22.32
N VAL A 147 -7.50 -5.48 -22.68
CA VAL A 147 -7.16 -6.71 -21.93
C VAL A 147 -5.64 -6.85 -21.77
N LYS A 148 -5.11 -6.36 -20.64
CA LYS A 148 -4.04 -6.97 -19.81
C LYS A 148 -3.29 -5.91 -19.00
N GLN A 149 -3.74 -5.62 -17.77
CA GLN A 149 -2.81 -5.48 -16.64
C GLN A 149 -3.53 -5.46 -15.27
N ASN A 150 -4.45 -6.41 -15.01
CA ASN A 150 -4.91 -6.65 -13.64
C ASN A 150 -3.76 -7.23 -12.82
N ARG A 151 -3.03 -6.40 -12.07
CA ARG A 151 -2.00 -6.84 -11.12
C ARG A 151 -2.44 -6.56 -9.69
N ARG A 152 -2.50 -7.65 -8.93
CA ARG A 152 -2.86 -7.80 -7.52
C ARG A 152 -1.84 -7.07 -6.61
N LEU A 153 -2.27 -6.09 -5.81
CA LEU A 153 -1.42 -5.41 -4.82
C LEU A 153 -1.92 -5.61 -3.39
N HIS A 154 -1.03 -5.52 -2.40
CA HIS A 154 -1.35 -5.59 -0.97
C HIS A 154 -0.82 -4.32 -0.24
N PHE A 155 -1.53 -3.83 0.78
CA PHE A 155 -1.11 -2.68 1.60
C PHE A 155 -1.47 -2.90 3.06
#